data_AF-A0A093JCB4-F1
#
_entry.id   AF-A0A093JCB4-F1
#
_cell.length_a   1.000
_cell.length_b   1.000
_cell.length_c   1.000
_cell.angle_alpha   90.00
_cell.angle_beta   90.00
_cell.angle_gamma   90.00
#
_symmetry.space_group_name_H-M   'P 1'
#
loop_
_entity.id
_entity.type
_entity.pdbx_description
1 polymer ?
#
loop_
_entity_poly.entity_id
_entity_poly.type
_entity_poly.pdbx_seq_one_letter_code
_entity_poly.pdbx_strand_id
1 'polypeptide(L)' 'STVSQKLEEKLVCSICLELFRVAVTLPCGHNFCRQCISDHWDKQE' A
#
# COMPACT_ATOMS: atom_id res chain seq x y z
N SER A 1 -12.34 -17.87 12.86
CA SER A 1 -12.22 -16.44 13.24
C SER A 1 -11.77 -15.64 12.03
N THR A 2 -12.69 -15.31 11.12
CA THR A 2 -12.39 -14.89 9.73
C THR A 2 -12.18 -13.38 9.56
N VAL A 3 -12.27 -12.61 10.67
CA VAL A 3 -12.19 -11.14 10.65
C VAL A 3 -10.75 -10.66 10.48
N SER A 4 -9.77 -11.36 11.08
CA SER A 4 -8.36 -10.95 11.03
C SER A 4 -7.77 -11.04 9.62
N GLN A 5 -8.03 -12.14 8.90
CA GLN A 5 -7.46 -12.38 7.57
C GLN A 5 -7.89 -11.33 6.54
N LYS A 6 -9.17 -10.93 6.56
CA LYS A 6 -9.73 -9.96 5.60
C LYS A 6 -9.29 -8.52 5.87
N LEU A 7 -8.88 -8.22 7.11
CA LEU A 7 -8.34 -6.91 7.46
C LEU A 7 -6.89 -6.78 7.01
N GLU A 8 -6.10 -7.85 7.15
CA GLU A 8 -4.70 -7.89 6.71
C GLU A 8 -4.57 -7.64 5.20
N GLU A 9 -5.42 -8.26 4.37
CA GLU A 9 -5.42 -8.02 2.91
C GLU A 9 -5.66 -6.54 2.54
N LYS A 10 -6.44 -5.81 3.35
CA LYS A 10 -6.71 -4.38 3.14
C LYS A 10 -5.60 -3.46 3.64
N LEU A 11 -4.64 -4.01 4.38
CA LEU A 11 -3.52 -3.29 4.97
C LEU A 11 -2.18 -3.60 4.29
N VAL A 12 -2.20 -4.33 3.18
CA VAL A 12 -1.01 -4.71 2.40
C VAL A 12 -0.81 -3.77 1.20
N CYS A 13 0.43 -3.35 0.99
CA CYS A 13 0.83 -2.59 -0.18
C CYS A 13 1.01 -3.51 -1.39
N SER A 14 0.32 -3.22 -2.49
CA SER A 14 0.43 -4.01 -3.73
C SER A 14 1.79 -3.88 -4.45
N ILE A 15 2.65 -2.94 -4.03
CA ILE A 15 4.00 -2.75 -4.62
C ILE A 15 5.02 -3.66 -3.93
N CYS A 16 5.10 -3.61 -2.60
CA CYS A 16 6.07 -4.40 -1.84
C CYS A 16 5.49 -5.68 -1.19
N LEU A 17 4.18 -5.91 -1.30
CA LEU A 17 3.44 -7.05 -0.74
C LEU A 17 3.55 -7.21 0.78
N GLU A 18 3.90 -6.12 1.46
CA GLU A 18 4.03 -6.04 2.93
C GLU A 18 2.93 -5.15 3.52
N LEU A 19 2.70 -5.27 4.83
CA LEU A 19 1.83 -4.34 5.56
C LEU A 19 2.31 -2.90 5.40
N PHE A 20 1.38 -1.96 5.29
CA PHE A 20 1.69 -0.54 5.18
C PHE A 20 2.50 -0.06 6.38
N ARG A 21 3.73 0.41 6.14
CA ARG A 21 4.49 1.14 7.18
C ARG A 21 3.94 2.55 7.37
N VAL A 22 3.83 3.28 6.25
CA VAL A 22 3.22 4.61 6.17
C VAL A 22 2.32 4.61 4.94
N ALA A 23 1.01 4.48 5.14
CA ALA A 23 0.04 4.45 4.06
C ALA A 23 -0.16 5.87 3.48
N VAL A 24 -0.22 5.96 2.16
CA VAL A 24 -0.66 7.13 1.41
C VAL A 24 -1.87 6.69 0.58
N THR A 25 -2.99 7.38 0.75
CA THR A 25 -4.21 7.16 -0.04
C THR A 25 -4.17 8.05 -1.28
N LEU A 26 -4.21 7.43 -2.46
CA LEU A 26 -4.33 8.16 -3.72
C LEU A 26 -5.77 8.66 -3.93
N PRO A 27 -6.00 9.65 -4.81
CA PRO A 27 -7.35 10.12 -5.16
C PRO A 27 -8.28 9.01 -5.67
N CYS A 28 -7.74 7.93 -6.24
CA CYS A 28 -8.50 6.74 -6.65
C CYS A 28 -8.90 5.81 -5.49
N GLY A 29 -8.53 6.13 -4.25
CA GLY A 29 -8.86 5.37 -3.04
C GLY A 29 -7.88 4.24 -2.69
N HIS A 30 -6.88 3.97 -3.53
CA HIS A 30 -5.88 2.94 -3.25
C HIS A 30 -4.80 3.43 -2.28
N ASN A 31 -4.32 2.52 -1.43
CA ASN A 31 -3.32 2.81 -0.42
C ASN A 31 -1.99 2.14 -0.78
N PHE A 32 -0.89 2.87 -0.59
CA PHE A 32 0.46 2.38 -0.82
C PHE A 32 1.40 2.83 0.28
N CYS A 33 2.54 2.15 0.44
CA CYS A 33 3.62 2.68 1.26
C CYS A 33 4.13 4.00 0.64
N ARG A 34 4.35 5.02 1.47
CA ARG A 34 4.94 6.31 1.06
C ARG A 34 6.22 6.13 0.24
N GLN A 35 7.10 5.23 0.68
CA GLN A 35 8.35 4.94 -0.05
C GLN A 35 8.05 4.33 -1.42
N CYS A 36 7.19 3.32 -1.48
CA CYS A 36 6.88 2.64 -2.73
C CYS A 36 6.24 3.56 -3.78
N ILE A 37 5.33 4.45 -3.37
CA ILE A 37 4.73 5.40 -4.31
C ILE A 37 5.72 6.49 -4.74
N SER A 38 6.59 6.94 -3.83
CA SER A 38 7.66 7.89 -4.14
C SER A 38 8.65 7.29 -5.15
N ASP A 39 9.14 6.07 -4.88
CA ASP A 39 10.07 5.35 -5.76
C ASP A 39 9.45 5.06 -7.13
N HIS A 40 8.16 4.75 -7.18
CA HIS A 40 7.47 4.51 -8.45
C HIS A 40 7.37 5.78 -9.29
N TRP A 41 7.18 6.94 -8.67
CA TRP A 41 7.10 8.23 -9.36
C TRP A 41 8.49 8.73 -9.81
N ASP A 42 9.51 8.48 -8.99
CA ASP A 42 10.91 8.83 -9.27
C ASP A 42 11.50 7.98 -10.41
N LYS A 43 11.00 6.75 -10.60
CA LYS A 43 11.40 5.84 -11.70
C LYS A 43 10.72 6.13 -13.05
N GLN A 44 9.89 7.17 -13.15
CA GLN A 44 9.21 7.57 -14.39
C GLN A 44 9.99 8.62 -15.21
N GLU A 45 11.32 8.67 -15.04
CA GLU A 45 12.26 9.49 -15.83
C GLU A 45 13.14 8.64 -16.76
#